data_AF-A0A7X8G3J7-F1
#
_entry.id   AF-A0A7X8G3J7-F1
#
_cell.length_a   1.000
_cell.length_b   1.000
_cell.length_c   1.000
_cell.angle_alpha   90.00
_cell.angle_beta   90.00
_cell.angle_gamma   90.00
#
_symmetry.space_group_name_H-M   'P 1'
#
loop_
_entity.id
_entity.type
_entity.pdbx_description
1 polymer ?
#
loop_
_entity_poly.entity_id
_entity_poly.type
_entity_poly.pdbx_seq_one_letter_code
_entity_poly.pdbx_strand_id
1 'polypeptide(L)'
;MVDFIAKTDLPKISIHSLRHTNITLLIAAGVPLRTVSYRAGHAQTSTTANIYSHAIRTADEMAADVLDDILTPASVRRNIG
;
A
#
# COMPACT_ATOMS: atom_id res chain seq x y z
N MET A 1 -20.76 -18.55 6.05
CA MET A 1 -19.64 -18.00 5.24
C MET A 1 -19.03 -19.03 4.30
N VAL A 2 -18.93 -20.31 4.69
CA VAL A 2 -18.42 -21.40 3.82
C VAL A 2 -19.36 -21.67 2.63
N ASP A 3 -20.68 -21.62 2.84
CA ASP A 3 -21.68 -21.93 1.80
C ASP A 3 -21.81 -20.89 0.68
N PHE A 4 -21.37 -19.65 0.90
CA PHE A 4 -21.40 -18.60 -0.12
C PHE A 4 -20.23 -18.77 -1.10
N ILE A 5 -19.01 -18.95 -0.58
CA ILE A 5 -17.82 -19.19 -1.40
C ILE A 5 -17.95 -20.50 -2.19
N ALA A 6 -18.53 -21.55 -1.59
CA ALA A 6 -18.75 -22.83 -2.27
C ALA A 6 -19.72 -22.77 -3.47
N LYS A 7 -20.54 -21.71 -3.58
CA LYS A 7 -21.53 -21.51 -4.65
C LYS A 7 -21.11 -20.48 -5.69
N THR A 8 -19.89 -19.96 -5.60
CA THR A 8 -19.33 -18.93 -6.47
C THR A 8 -17.94 -19.35 -6.96
N ASP A 9 -17.54 -18.97 -8.16
CA ASP A 9 -16.18 -19.21 -8.67
C ASP A 9 -15.14 -18.22 -8.08
N LEU A 10 -15.32 -17.84 -6.82
CA LEU A 10 -14.45 -16.89 -6.14
C LEU A 10 -13.32 -17.63 -5.41
N PRO A 11 -12.10 -17.07 -5.41
CA PRO A 11 -10.98 -17.66 -4.69
C PRO A 11 -11.28 -17.74 -3.19
N LYS A 12 -10.72 -18.77 -2.53
CA LYS A 12 -10.87 -18.92 -1.07
C LYS A 12 -10.18 -17.76 -0.34
N ILE A 13 -10.99 -16.87 0.24
CA ILE A 13 -10.50 -15.75 1.07
C ILE A 13 -10.45 -16.22 2.54
N SER A 14 -9.30 -16.00 3.18
CA SER A 14 -9.12 -16.24 4.61
C SER A 14 -9.01 -14.92 5.39
N ILE A 15 -9.16 -14.96 6.71
CA ILE A 15 -8.89 -13.80 7.57
C ILE A 15 -7.44 -13.32 7.42
N HIS A 16 -6.51 -14.24 7.16
CA HIS A 16 -5.12 -13.89 6.87
C HIS A 16 -5.00 -13.07 5.57
N SER A 17 -5.75 -13.41 4.53
CA SER A 17 -5.82 -12.65 3.28
C SER A 17 -6.34 -11.22 3.52
N LEU A 18 -7.36 -11.06 4.37
CA LEU A 18 -7.86 -9.73 4.76
C LEU A 18 -6.82 -8.92 5.53
N ARG A 19 -6.01 -9.56 6.38
CA ARG A 19 -4.88 -8.89 7.07
C ARG A 19 -3.86 -8.35 6.06
N HIS A 20 -3.55 -9.11 5.00
CA HIS A 20 -2.69 -8.64 3.91
C HIS A 20 -3.29 -7.42 3.22
N THR A 21 -4.57 -7.49 2.84
CA THR A 21 -5.27 -6.35 2.21
C THR A 21 -5.24 -5.10 3.09
N ASN A 22 -5.54 -5.23 4.38
CA ASN A 22 -5.49 -4.12 5.34
C ASN A 22 -4.09 -3.47 5.40
N ILE A 23 -3.03 -4.26 5.47
CA ILE A 23 -1.66 -3.75 5.53
C ILE A 23 -1.30 -2.99 4.25
N THR A 24 -1.61 -3.55 3.08
CA THR A 24 -1.37 -2.89 1.79
C THR A 24 -2.11 -1.56 1.70
N LEU A 25 -3.38 -1.50 2.12
CA LEU A 25 -4.17 -0.26 2.09
C LEU A 25 -3.60 0.81 3.04
N LEU A 26 -3.13 0.43 4.22
CA LEU A 26 -2.50 1.37 5.15
C LEU A 26 -1.20 1.95 4.58
N ILE A 27 -0.39 1.14 3.91
CA ILE A 27 0.84 1.59 3.24
C ILE A 27 0.50 2.57 2.11
N ALA A 28 -0.47 2.22 1.25
CA ALA A 28 -0.91 3.07 0.16
C ALA A 28 -1.50 4.40 0.65
N ALA A 29 -2.12 4.42 1.83
CA ALA A 29 -2.62 5.63 2.48
C ALA A 29 -1.51 6.48 3.14
N GLY A 30 -0.23 6.11 3.00
CA GLY A 30 0.90 6.84 3.56
C GLY A 30 1.07 6.69 5.08
N VAL A 31 0.42 5.69 5.70
CA VAL A 31 0.56 5.47 7.15
C VAL A 31 2.00 5.04 7.46
N PRO A 32 2.65 5.60 8.50
CA PRO A 32 4.03 5.24 8.84
C PRO A 32 4.21 3.74 9.03
N LEU A 33 5.26 3.17 8.40
CA LEU A 33 5.48 1.72 8.36
C LEU A 33 5.56 1.08 9.76
N ARG A 34 6.09 1.80 10.75
CA ARG A 34 6.13 1.36 12.16
C ARG A 34 4.71 1.18 12.73
N THR A 35 3.80 2.10 12.44
CA THR A 35 2.39 2.04 12.86
C THR A 35 1.67 0.90 12.15
N VAL A 36 1.91 0.71 10.85
CA VAL A 36 1.37 -0.42 10.08
C VAL A 36 1.85 -1.75 10.67
N SER A 37 3.14 -1.86 10.95
CA SER A 37 3.75 -3.06 11.55
C SER A 37 3.19 -3.38 12.93
N TYR A 38 3.00 -2.35 13.77
CA TYR A 38 2.38 -2.50 15.08
C TYR A 38 0.93 -3.00 14.97
N ARG A 39 0.13 -2.41 14.07
CA ARG A 39 -1.25 -2.85 13.79
C ARG A 39 -1.32 -4.26 13.20
N ALA A 40 -0.31 -4.66 12.43
CA ALA A 40 -0.18 -6.03 11.96
C ALA A 40 0.12 -7.00 13.11
N GLY A 41 0.70 -6.53 14.22
CA GLY A 41 1.19 -7.38 15.32
C GLY A 41 2.55 -8.03 15.01
N HIS A 42 3.34 -7.44 14.11
CA HIS A 42 4.70 -7.92 13.85
C HIS A 42 5.67 -7.39 14.91
N ALA A 43 6.42 -8.31 15.52
CA ALA A 43 7.41 -7.99 16.54
C ALA A 43 8.54 -7.08 16.00
N GLN A 44 8.86 -7.20 14.72
CA GLN A 44 9.87 -6.40 14.05
C GLN A 44 9.27 -5.67 12.83
N THR A 45 9.59 -4.38 12.68
CA THR A 45 9.18 -3.59 11.50
C THR A 45 9.74 -4.17 10.21
N SER A 46 10.92 -4.79 10.26
CA SER A 46 11.55 -5.48 9.13
C SER A 46 10.68 -6.59 8.53
N THR A 47 9.88 -7.29 9.35
CA THR A 47 8.93 -8.29 8.86
C THR A 47 7.92 -7.65 7.90
N THR A 48 7.34 -6.51 8.30
CA THR A 48 6.41 -5.76 7.45
C THR A 48 7.13 -5.20 6.22
N ALA A 49 8.32 -4.63 6.40
CA ALA A 49 9.10 -4.07 5.29
C ALA A 49 9.40 -5.12 4.21
N ASN A 50 9.81 -6.32 4.63
CA ASN A 50 10.17 -7.40 3.72
C ASN A 50 8.96 -7.97 2.98
N ILE A 51 7.86 -8.23 3.71
CA ILE A 51 6.64 -8.83 3.13
C ILE A 51 5.94 -7.86 2.16
N TYR A 52 5.93 -6.56 2.47
CA TYR A 52 5.19 -5.56 1.70
C TYR A 52 6.09 -4.60 0.92
N SER A 53 7.32 -5.01 0.61
CA SER A 53 8.31 -4.23 -0.12
C SER A 53 7.76 -3.65 -1.43
N HIS A 54 6.96 -4.43 -2.17
CA HIS A 54 6.28 -3.96 -3.39
C HIS A 54 5.31 -2.80 -3.13
N ALA A 55 4.47 -2.90 -2.10
CA ALA A 55 3.53 -1.83 -1.75
C ALA A 55 4.26 -0.56 -1.28
N ILE A 56 5.37 -0.73 -0.55
CA ILE A 56 6.22 0.39 -0.12
C ILE A 56 6.84 1.09 -1.33
N ARG A 57 7.36 0.33 -2.30
CA ARG A 57 7.92 0.90 -3.53
C ARG A 57 6.87 1.69 -4.31
N THR A 58 5.65 1.17 -4.44
CA THR A 58 4.55 1.91 -5.07
C THR A 58 4.21 3.19 -4.31
N ALA A 59 4.20 3.16 -2.97
CA ALA A 59 3.99 4.38 -2.19
C ALA A 59 5.13 5.40 -2.35
N ASP A 60 6.37 4.93 -2.53
CA ASP A 60 7.54 5.77 -2.81
C ASP A 60 7.46 6.41 -4.21
N GLU A 61 7.05 5.66 -5.23
CA GLU A 61 6.77 6.18 -6.57
C GLU A 61 5.72 7.30 -6.53
N MET A 62 4.61 7.10 -5.79
CA MET A 62 3.59 8.13 -5.61
C MET A 62 4.13 9.37 -4.88
N ALA A 63 5.03 9.20 -3.92
CA ALA A 63 5.66 10.32 -3.22
C ALA A 63 6.59 11.11 -4.15
N ALA A 64 7.31 10.42 -5.05
CA ALA A 64 8.15 11.05 -6.07
C ALA A 64 7.32 11.86 -7.06
N ASP A 65 6.18 11.34 -7.52
CA ASP A 65 5.27 12.07 -8.41
C ASP A 65 4.74 13.36 -7.76
N VAL A 66 4.35 13.31 -6.48
CA VAL A 66 3.92 14.49 -5.72
C VAL A 66 5.05 15.52 -5.63
N LEU A 67 6.30 15.07 -5.45
CA LEU A 67 7.45 15.97 -5.43
C LEU A 67 7.71 16.60 -6.81
N ASP A 68 7.59 15.84 -7.90
CA ASP A 68 7.72 16.36 -9.26
C ASP A 68 6.70 17.47 -9.54
N ASP A 69 5.46 17.29 -9.10
CA ASP A 69 4.39 18.30 -9.24
C ASP A 69 4.70 19.58 -8.45
N ILE A 70 5.26 19.46 -7.24
CA ILE A 70 5.65 20.61 -6.42
C ILE A 70 6.84 21.35 -7.05
N LEU A 71 7.81 20.63 -7.58
CA LEU A 71 9.05 21.20 -8.14
C LEU A 71 8.87 21.71 -9.57
N THR A 72 7.96 21.13 -10.35
CA THR A 72 7.66 21.50 -11.75
C THR A 72 6.20 21.92 -11.96
N PRO A 73 5.72 22.96 -11.24
CA PRO A 73 4.34 23.36 -11.33
C PRO A 73 3.97 23.72 -12.78
N ALA A 74 2.73 23.40 -13.18
CA ALA A 74 2.25 23.54 -14.56
C ALA A 74 2.46 24.93 -15.19
N SER A 75 2.65 25.98 -14.39
CA SER A 75 3.04 27.33 -14.82
C SER A 75 4.43 27.38 -15.48
N VAL A 76 5.37 26.53 -15.04
CA VAL A 76 6.72 26.42 -15.60
C VAL A 76 6.69 25.66 -16.92
N ARG A 77 5.86 24.60 -17.04
CA ARG A 77 5.74 23.79 -18.26
C ARG A 77 5.20 24.57 -19.47
N ARG A 78 4.43 25.66 -19.26
CA ARG A 78 3.91 26.53 -20.33
C ARG A 78 4.92 27.52 -20.91
N ASN A 79 6.07 27.75 -20.27
CA ASN A 79 7.06 28.75 -20.71
C ASN A 79 8.27 28.14 -21.45
N ILE A 80 8.28 26.82 -21.65
CA ILE A 80 9.32 26.08 -22.38
C ILE A 80 8.80 25.51 -23.71
N GLY A 81 7.76 26.16 -24.28
CA GLY A 81 7.22 25.90 -25.61
C GLY A 81 7.11 27.19 -26.42
#